data_AF-A0A5E5Q7L5-F1
#
_entry.id   AF-A0A5E5Q7L5-F1
#
_cell.length_a   1.000
_cell.length_b   1.000
_cell.length_c   1.000
_cell.angle_alpha   90.00
_cell.angle_beta   90.00
_cell.angle_gamma   90.00
#
_symmetry.space_group_name_H-M   'P 1'
#
loop_
_entity.id
_entity.type
_entity.pdbx_description
1 polymer ?
#
loop_
_entity_poly.entity_id
_entity_poly.type
_entity_poly.pdbx_seq_one_letter_code
_entity_poly.pdbx_strand_id
1 'polypeptide(L)'
;CNTYFAKPYHSWERGLNENHNGLLRQFFPKRMALDNVSEKEAFRATDLMNNRPRKCLGYKTPFEVFAKMTGKDYFLNGSVALMG
;
A
#
# COMPACT_ATOMS: atom_id res chain seq x y z
N CYS A 1 18.63 -6.56 -12.91
CA CYS A 1 18.02 -6.23 -11.61
C CYS A 1 18.95 -5.23 -10.94
N ASN A 2 18.48 -4.01 -10.66
CA ASN A 2 19.25 -3.01 -9.91
C ASN A 2 18.69 -2.94 -8.49
N THR A 3 19.54 -3.12 -7.48
CA THR A 3 19.16 -3.04 -6.06
C THR A 3 19.72 -1.75 -5.48
N TYR A 4 18.89 -1.04 -4.70
CA TYR A 4 19.26 0.21 -4.06
C TYR A 4 19.03 0.09 -2.54
N PHE A 5 19.98 0.60 -1.75
CA PHE A 5 19.91 0.61 -0.29
C PHE A 5 19.89 2.05 0.22
N ALA A 6 19.17 2.26 1.33
CA ALA A 6 19.29 3.50 2.09
C ALA A 6 20.60 3.48 2.88
N LYS A 7 21.22 4.65 3.03
CA LYS A 7 22.44 4.80 3.81
C LYS A 7 22.14 4.66 5.32
N PRO A 8 23.07 4.09 6.11
CA PRO A 8 22.92 4.03 7.57
C PRO A 8 22.72 5.42 8.18
N TYR A 9 21.82 5.55 9.16
CA TYR A 9 21.49 6.81 9.84
C TYR A 9 20.83 7.90 8.98
N HIS A 10 20.41 7.58 7.75
CA HIS A 10 19.66 8.48 6.87
C HIS A 10 18.17 8.09 6.79
N SER A 11 17.46 8.17 7.92
CA SER A 11 16.04 7.74 8.03
C SER A 11 15.12 8.42 7.01
N TRP A 12 15.42 9.66 6.62
CA TRP A 12 14.64 10.41 5.65
C TRP A 12 14.59 9.78 4.25
N GLU A 13 15.58 8.96 3.88
CA GLU A 13 15.58 8.23 2.61
C GLU A 13 14.44 7.18 2.54
N ARG A 14 13.82 6.87 3.70
CA ARG A 14 12.71 5.91 3.83
C ARG A 14 11.43 6.56 4.34
N GLY A 15 11.33 7.88 4.37
CA GLY A 15 10.19 8.59 4.97
C GLY A 15 8.83 8.16 4.40
N LEU A 16 8.75 7.84 3.11
CA LEU A 16 7.52 7.33 2.50
C LEU A 16 7.11 5.95 3.05
N ASN A 17 8.08 5.05 3.22
CA ASN A 17 7.85 3.71 3.77
C ASN A 17 7.41 3.80 5.23
N GLU A 18 7.98 4.72 6.00
CA GLU A 18 7.61 4.95 7.40
C GLU A 18 6.17 5.48 7.53
N ASN A 19 5.78 6.43 6.67
CA ASN A 19 4.41 6.92 6.59
C ASN A 19 3.43 5.81 6.21
N HIS A 20 3.78 4.98 5.22
CA HIS A 20 2.96 3.85 4.79
C HIS A 20 2.79 2.80 5.91
N ASN A 21 3.86 2.47 6.63
CA ASN A 21 3.80 1.59 7.79
C ASN A 21 2.92 2.16 8.92
N GLY A 22 2.89 3.49 9.09
CA GLY A 22 1.98 4.15 10.02
C GLY A 22 0.51 3.93 9.67
N LEU A 23 0.17 3.90 8.38
CA LEU A 23 -1.19 3.61 7.91
C LEU A 23 -1.57 2.15 8.10
N LEU A 24 -0.66 1.21 7.79
CA LEU A 24 -0.89 -0.22 8.04
C LEU A 24 -1.15 -0.52 9.52
N ARG A 25 -0.50 0.21 10.43
CA ARG A 25 -0.71 0.08 11.88
C ARG A 25 -2.10 0.49 12.36
N GLN A 26 -2.90 1.15 11.52
CA GLN A 26 -4.32 1.40 11.81
C GLN A 26 -5.15 0.12 11.68
N PHE A 27 -4.70 -0.84 10.87
CA PHE A 27 -5.32 -2.15 10.70
C PHE A 27 -4.66 -3.23 11.56
N PHE A 28 -3.33 -3.19 11.67
CA PHE A 28 -2.54 -4.17 12.41
C PHE A 28 -1.69 -3.45 13.48
N PRO A 29 -2.24 -3.23 14.70
CA PRO A 29 -1.55 -2.48 15.74
C PRO A 29 -0.18 -3.06 16.10
N LYS A 30 0.71 -2.19 16.59
CA LYS A 30 2.05 -2.61 17.02
C LYS A 30 1.92 -3.67 18.13
N ARG A 31 2.68 -4.77 18.01
CA ARG A 31 2.65 -5.95 18.90
C ARG A 31 1.46 -6.90 18.70
N MET A 32 0.58 -6.65 17.73
CA MET A 32 -0.34 -7.68 17.25
C MET A 32 0.47 -8.78 16.58
N ALA A 33 0.15 -10.04 16.89
CA ALA A 33 0.72 -11.18 16.21
C ALA A 33 0.08 -11.29 14.81
N LEU A 34 0.93 -11.31 13.77
CA LEU A 34 0.49 -11.36 12.36
C LEU A 34 0.27 -12.79 11.86
N ASP A 35 0.68 -13.78 12.65
CA ASP A 35 0.42 -15.21 12.43
C ASP A 35 -1.08 -15.53 12.30
N ASN A 36 -1.92 -14.77 13.00
CA ASN A 36 -3.38 -14.91 12.96
C ASN A 36 -4.06 -14.01 11.92
N VAL A 37 -3.30 -13.20 11.19
CA VAL A 37 -3.86 -12.35 10.12
C VAL A 37 -4.05 -13.18 8.88
N SER A 38 -5.31 -13.37 8.49
CA SER A 38 -5.63 -14.06 7.25
C SER A 38 -5.21 -13.22 6.04
N GLU A 39 -4.90 -13.91 4.93
CA GLU A 39 -4.58 -13.26 3.67
C GLU A 39 -5.72 -12.31 3.21
N LYS A 40 -6.97 -12.69 3.46
CA LYS A 40 -8.15 -11.88 3.19
C LYS A 40 -8.18 -10.57 3.98
N GLU A 41 -7.75 -10.59 5.24
CA GLU A 41 -7.64 -9.37 6.06
C GLU A 41 -6.52 -8.46 5.56
N ALA A 42 -5.37 -9.04 5.18
CA ALA A 42 -4.26 -8.30 4.59
C ALA A 42 -4.65 -7.63 3.26
N PHE A 43 -5.36 -8.36 2.39
CA PHE A 43 -5.89 -7.80 1.14
C PHE A 43 -6.91 -6.70 1.39
N ARG A 44 -7.83 -6.90 2.33
CA ARG A 44 -8.82 -5.88 2.70
C ARG A 44 -8.15 -4.60 3.19
N ALA A 45 -7.14 -4.70 4.06
CA ALA A 45 -6.41 -3.53 4.54
C ALA A 45 -5.70 -2.80 3.40
N THR A 46 -5.05 -3.55 2.51
CA THR A 46 -4.32 -3.01 1.35
C THR A 46 -5.27 -2.34 0.36
N ASP A 47 -6.41 -2.95 0.08
CA ASP A 47 -7.44 -2.41 -0.81
C ASP A 47 -7.98 -1.07 -0.28
N LEU A 48 -8.37 -1.03 1.00
CA LEU A 48 -8.81 0.20 1.64
C LEU A 48 -7.74 1.29 1.60
N MET A 49 -6.46 0.93 1.75
CA MET A 49 -5.35 1.88 1.69
C MET A 49 -5.11 2.43 0.27
N ASN A 50 -5.23 1.57 -0.75
CA ASN A 50 -5.02 1.91 -2.15
C ASN A 50 -6.20 2.68 -2.76
N ASN A 51 -7.40 2.48 -2.23
CA ASN A 51 -8.62 3.19 -2.60
C ASN A 51 -8.89 4.43 -1.72
N ARG A 52 -8.01 4.75 -0.76
CA ARG A 52 -8.14 5.96 0.07
C ARG A 52 -7.64 7.20 -0.68
N PRO A 53 -8.49 8.22 -0.91
CA PRO A 53 -8.08 9.50 -1.48
C PRO A 53 -6.91 10.15 -0.73
N ARG A 54 -5.94 10.70 -1.46
CA ARG A 54 -4.77 11.39 -0.87
C ARG A 54 -4.70 12.83 -1.32
N LYS A 55 -4.56 13.77 -0.38
CA LYS A 55 -4.42 15.21 -0.67
C LYS A 55 -3.22 15.49 -1.60
N CYS A 56 -2.10 14.79 -1.42
CA CYS A 56 -0.92 14.94 -2.27
C CYS A 56 -1.14 14.48 -3.73
N LEU A 57 -2.19 13.70 -4.00
CA LEU A 57 -2.58 13.25 -5.34
C LEU A 57 -3.77 14.07 -5.90
N GLY A 58 -4.06 15.24 -5.33
CA GLY A 58 -5.24 16.02 -5.70
C GLY A 58 -6.55 15.29 -5.37
N TYR A 59 -6.58 14.60 -4.22
CA TYR A 59 -7.70 13.77 -3.76
C TYR A 59 -8.04 12.56 -4.64
N LYS A 60 -7.14 12.17 -5.54
CA LYS A 60 -7.22 10.86 -6.22
C LYS A 60 -6.72 9.74 -5.32
N THR A 61 -7.12 8.51 -5.64
CA THR A 61 -6.63 7.32 -4.96
C THR A 61 -5.26 6.91 -5.54
N PRO A 62 -4.37 6.29 -4.72
CA PRO A 62 -3.16 5.67 -5.22
C PRO A 62 -3.41 4.71 -6.39
N PHE A 63 -4.51 3.95 -6.32
CA PHE A 63 -4.90 3.02 -7.36
C PHE A 63 -5.17 3.72 -8.71
N GLU A 64 -5.97 4.79 -8.71
CA GLU A 64 -6.28 5.56 -9.93
C GLU A 64 -5.01 6.14 -10.57
N VAL A 65 -4.12 6.69 -9.75
CA VAL A 65 -2.86 7.27 -10.24
C VAL A 65 -1.95 6.18 -10.80
N PHE A 66 -1.84 5.04 -10.12
CA PHE A 66 -1.03 3.91 -10.57
C PHE A 66 -1.53 3.31 -11.88
N ALA A 67 -2.84 3.08 -12.00
CA ALA A 67 -3.46 2.59 -13.23
C ALA A 67 -3.19 3.55 -14.40
N LYS A 68 -3.33 4.86 -14.17
CA LYS A 68 -3.03 5.89 -15.18
C LYS A 68 -1.55 5.90 -15.59
N MET A 69 -0.62 5.77 -14.64
CA MET A 69 0.82 5.80 -14.92
C MET A 69 1.31 4.56 -15.69
N THR A 70 0.70 3.41 -15.44
CA THR A 70 1.08 2.14 -16.07
C THR A 70 0.34 1.88 -17.39
N GLY A 71 -0.75 2.60 -17.66
CA GLY A 71 -1.62 2.37 -18.81
C GLY A 71 -2.34 1.01 -18.75
N LYS A 72 -2.32 0.35 -17.60
CA LYS A 72 -2.95 -0.97 -17.39
C LYS A 72 -4.33 -0.77 -16.81
N ASP A 73 -5.31 -1.41 -17.45
CA ASP A 73 -6.66 -1.46 -16.93
C ASP A 73 -6.80 -2.59 -15.90
N TYR A 74 -6.64 -2.21 -14.64
CA TYR A 74 -6.85 -3.10 -13.50
C TYR A 74 -8.33 -3.28 -13.15
N PHE A 75 -9.23 -2.48 -13.73
CA PHE A 75 -10.69 -2.61 -13.55
C PHE A 75 -11.28 -3.74 -14.42
N LEU A 76 -10.73 -3.98 -15.62
CA LEU A 76 -11.17 -5.07 -16.51
C LEU A 76 -10.77 -6.48 -16.03
N ASN A 77 -9.74 -6.59 -15.19
CA ASN A 77 -9.27 -7.86 -14.65
C ASN A 77 -9.80 -8.16 -13.24
N GLY A 78 -10.89 -7.50 -12.81
CA GLY A 78 -11.52 -7.76 -11.50
C GLY A 78 -10.60 -7.58 -10.29
N SER A 79 -9.49 -6.86 -10.43
CA SER A 79 -8.42 -6.91 -9.44
C SER A 79 -8.57 -5.81 -8.39
N VAL A 80 -9.64 -5.93 -7.61
CA VAL A 80 -9.55 -5.66 -6.17
C VAL A 80 -9.33 -6.98 -5.41
N ALA A 81 -9.87 -8.08 -5.93
CA ALA A 81 -9.77 -9.41 -5.35
C ALA A 81 -10.40 -10.40 -6.34
N LEU A 82 -9.63 -10.97 -7.28
CA LEU A 82 -9.96 -12.28 -7.84
C LEU A 82 -9.04 -13.27 -7.12
N MET A 83 -9.49 -14.28 -6.38
CA MET A 83 -10.81 -14.71 -5.94
C MET A 83 -10.49 -15.86 -4.98
N GLY A 84 -10.60 -15.65 -3.66
CA GLY A 84 -10.24 -16.70 -2.68
C GLY A 84 -8.74 -16.94 -2.50
#